data_AF-A0AAU0RN79-F1
#
_entry.id   AF-A0AAU0RN79-F1
#
_cell.length_a   1.000
_cell.length_b   1.000
_cell.length_c   1.000
_cell.angle_alpha   90.00
_cell.angle_beta   90.00
_cell.angle_gamma   90.00
#
_symmetry.space_group_name_H-M   'P 1'
#
loop_
_entity.id
_entity.type
_entity.pdbx_description
1 polymer ?
#
loop_
_entity_poly.entity_id
_entity_poly.type
_entity_poly.pdbx_seq_one_letter_code
_entity_poly.pdbx_strand_id
1 'polypeptide(L)'
;MDKISTQEQTDVKQIAAIKAEIESRMNDFDYANNITDELFRYQPFILSTIMGYKMDVPMEDLPDLINLYVLIWLFYRDKKNVRKVQITEQQYSKQESRFVEMLKKYETNISTAAKNKMIDDDLNSFYSKSLYAMLVSECRENKILHRLNRESGGAVYAGYITLIKCFDEIIAK
;
A
#
# COMPACT_ATOMS: atom_id res chain seq x y z
N MET A 1 13.75 18.32 15.63
CA MET A 1 13.71 17.87 14.22
C MET A 1 14.60 16.65 14.14
N ASP A 2 14.01 15.46 14.17
CA ASP A 2 14.77 14.23 13.94
C ASP A 2 15.31 14.24 12.52
N LYS A 3 16.58 13.88 12.36
CA LYS A 3 17.22 13.78 11.05
C LYS A 3 16.54 12.63 10.28
N ILE A 4 15.95 12.95 9.13
CA ILE A 4 15.45 11.94 8.17
C ILE A 4 16.62 11.03 7.80
N SER A 5 16.43 9.72 7.94
CA SER A 5 17.45 8.73 7.62
C SER A 5 17.79 8.73 6.13
N THR A 6 18.98 8.22 5.77
CA THR A 6 19.39 8.08 4.36
C THR A 6 18.45 7.18 3.57
N GLN A 7 17.88 6.16 4.21
CA GLN A 7 16.89 5.28 3.59
C GLN A 7 15.60 6.03 3.27
N GLU A 8 15.05 6.78 4.24
CA GLU A 8 13.83 7.58 4.02
C GLU A 8 14.02 8.63 2.91
N GLN A 9 15.20 9.27 2.82
CA GLN A 9 15.49 10.20 1.73
C GLN A 9 15.53 9.50 0.36
N THR A 10 16.03 8.26 0.32
CA THR A 10 16.09 7.45 -0.90
C THR A 10 14.69 7.00 -1.31
N ASP A 11 13.89 6.53 -0.36
CA ASP A 11 12.51 6.11 -0.59
C ASP A 11 11.65 7.26 -1.08
N VAL A 12 11.76 8.46 -0.49
CA VAL A 12 11.02 9.65 -0.95
C VAL A 12 11.33 9.98 -2.41
N LYS A 13 12.61 9.93 -2.81
CA LYS A 13 13.01 10.16 -4.21
C LYS A 13 12.46 9.08 -5.15
N GLN A 14 12.51 7.82 -4.73
CA GLN A 14 11.97 6.69 -5.50
C GLN A 14 10.45 6.85 -5.70
N ILE A 15 9.71 7.15 -4.61
CA ILE A 15 8.26 7.35 -4.64
C ILE A 15 7.89 8.51 -5.56
N ALA A 16 8.59 9.65 -5.44
CA ALA A 16 8.33 10.81 -6.29
C ALA A 16 8.56 10.50 -7.78
N ALA A 17 9.62 9.76 -8.11
CA ALA A 17 9.90 9.33 -9.48
C ALA A 17 8.80 8.39 -10.01
N ILE A 18 8.36 7.42 -9.21
CA ILE A 18 7.28 6.50 -9.57
C ILE A 18 5.97 7.25 -9.81
N LYS A 19 5.61 8.19 -8.93
CA LYS A 19 4.41 9.01 -9.08
C LYS A 19 4.43 9.80 -10.39
N ALA A 20 5.54 10.48 -10.67
CA ALA A 20 5.70 11.22 -11.93
C ALA A 20 5.62 10.30 -13.16
N GLU A 21 6.16 9.08 -13.07
CA GLU A 21 6.06 8.09 -14.14
C GLU A 21 4.60 7.66 -14.37
N ILE A 22 3.85 7.35 -13.31
CA ILE A 22 2.43 6.99 -13.40
C ILE A 22 1.62 8.15 -13.99
N GLU A 23 1.77 9.36 -13.48
CA GLU A 23 1.03 10.55 -13.93
C GLU A 23 1.27 10.86 -15.41
N SER A 24 2.50 10.64 -15.90
CA SER A 24 2.86 10.94 -17.29
C SER A 24 2.55 9.81 -18.27
N ARG A 25 2.48 8.55 -17.83
CA ARG A 25 2.44 7.39 -18.73
C ARG A 25 1.25 6.45 -18.55
N MET A 26 0.43 6.58 -17.51
CA MET A 26 -0.67 5.61 -17.31
C MET A 26 -1.76 5.69 -18.40
N ASN A 27 -1.85 6.82 -19.12
CA ASN A 27 -2.71 6.95 -20.30
C ASN A 27 -2.10 6.35 -21.58
N ASP A 28 -0.82 5.96 -21.56
CA ASP A 28 -0.17 5.21 -22.63
C ASP A 28 -0.55 3.72 -22.49
N PHE A 29 -1.24 3.21 -23.50
CA PHE A 29 -1.75 1.85 -23.52
C PHE A 29 -0.63 0.81 -23.42
N ASP A 30 0.52 1.05 -24.05
CA ASP A 30 1.65 0.11 -24.02
C ASP A 30 2.26 0.07 -22.62
N TYR A 31 2.38 1.22 -21.96
CA TYR A 31 2.85 1.28 -20.58
C TYR A 31 1.90 0.56 -19.62
N ALA A 32 0.59 0.84 -19.71
CA ALA A 32 -0.42 0.20 -18.87
C ALA A 32 -0.47 -1.32 -19.06
N ASN A 33 -0.34 -1.81 -20.29
CA ASN A 33 -0.28 -3.24 -20.59
C ASN A 33 0.98 -3.87 -20.02
N ASN A 34 2.15 -3.24 -20.17
CA ASN A 34 3.39 -3.77 -19.61
C ASN A 34 3.32 -3.93 -18.10
N ILE A 35 2.73 -2.96 -17.38
CA ILE A 35 2.50 -3.06 -15.94
C ILE A 35 1.52 -4.20 -15.62
N THR A 36 0.44 -4.32 -16.39
CA THR A 36 -0.55 -5.39 -16.21
C THR A 36 0.07 -6.77 -16.42
N ASP A 37 0.90 -6.94 -17.44
CA ASP A 37 1.65 -8.17 -17.73
C ASP A 37 2.65 -8.49 -16.62
N GLU A 38 3.36 -7.48 -16.11
CA GLU A 38 4.24 -7.64 -14.95
C GLU A 38 3.47 -8.12 -13.72
N LEU A 39 2.34 -7.48 -13.41
CA LEU A 39 1.49 -7.86 -12.29
C LEU A 39 0.94 -9.28 -12.48
N PHE A 40 0.44 -9.61 -13.67
CA PHE A 40 -0.07 -10.94 -13.97
C PHE A 40 1.00 -12.02 -13.78
N ARG A 41 2.23 -11.75 -14.20
CA ARG A 41 3.35 -12.69 -14.10
C ARG A 41 3.88 -12.82 -12.67
N TYR A 42 4.09 -11.70 -11.98
CA TYR A 42 4.87 -11.68 -10.75
C TYR A 42 4.05 -11.48 -9.48
N GLN A 43 2.89 -10.82 -9.54
CA GLN A 43 2.03 -10.55 -8.38
C GLN A 43 0.54 -10.53 -8.78
N PRO A 44 -0.03 -11.65 -9.27
CA PRO A 44 -1.41 -11.69 -9.75
C PRO A 44 -2.43 -11.35 -8.66
N PHE A 45 -2.07 -11.55 -7.38
CA PHE A 45 -2.91 -11.19 -6.25
C PHE A 45 -3.31 -9.71 -6.23
N ILE A 46 -2.42 -8.79 -6.64
CA ILE A 46 -2.74 -7.35 -6.74
C ILE A 46 -3.89 -7.13 -7.74
N LEU A 47 -3.88 -7.83 -8.87
CA LEU A 47 -4.97 -7.73 -9.86
C LEU A 47 -6.28 -8.28 -9.28
N SER A 48 -6.24 -9.40 -8.57
CA SER A 48 -7.41 -9.95 -7.88
C SER A 48 -8.00 -8.96 -6.87
N THR A 49 -7.15 -8.30 -6.09
CA THR A 49 -7.55 -7.25 -5.14
C THR A 49 -8.21 -6.06 -5.85
N ILE A 50 -7.59 -5.53 -6.90
CA ILE A 50 -8.18 -4.44 -7.70
C ILE A 50 -9.55 -4.84 -8.28
N MET A 51 -9.66 -6.05 -8.82
CA MET A 51 -10.91 -6.56 -9.41
C MET A 51 -12.00 -6.72 -8.35
N GLY A 52 -11.65 -7.13 -7.12
CA GLY A 52 -12.57 -7.21 -6.00
C GLY A 52 -13.24 -5.88 -5.67
N TYR A 53 -12.48 -4.78 -5.71
CA TYR A 53 -13.02 -3.44 -5.41
C TYR A 53 -13.90 -2.85 -6.52
N LYS A 54 -13.90 -3.41 -7.73
CA LYS A 54 -14.70 -2.86 -8.85
C LYS A 54 -16.20 -2.82 -8.57
N MET A 55 -16.67 -3.65 -7.64
CA MET A 55 -18.08 -3.67 -7.22
C MET A 55 -18.41 -2.58 -6.19
N ASP A 56 -17.42 -2.12 -5.43
CA ASP A 56 -17.58 -1.22 -4.28
C ASP A 56 -17.06 0.20 -4.54
N VAL A 57 -16.35 0.41 -5.65
CA VAL A 57 -15.69 1.67 -6.01
C VAL A 57 -16.28 2.23 -7.32
N PRO A 58 -16.76 3.49 -7.33
CA PRO A 58 -17.25 4.14 -8.55
C PRO A 58 -16.21 4.09 -9.69
N MET A 59 -16.68 3.93 -10.93
CA MET A 59 -15.79 3.84 -12.10
C MET A 59 -14.87 5.05 -12.26
N GLU A 60 -15.32 6.24 -11.86
CA GLU A 60 -14.53 7.48 -11.85
C GLU A 60 -13.39 7.49 -10.82
N ASP A 61 -13.47 6.65 -9.79
CA ASP A 61 -12.48 6.53 -8.71
C ASP A 61 -11.50 5.38 -8.92
N LEU A 62 -11.82 4.44 -9.81
CA LEU A 62 -10.96 3.29 -10.10
C LEU A 62 -9.56 3.65 -10.60
N PRO A 63 -9.34 4.65 -11.48
CA PRO A 63 -8.00 4.99 -11.95
C PRO A 63 -7.07 5.38 -10.80
N ASP A 64 -7.56 6.20 -9.88
CA ASP A 64 -6.76 6.65 -8.74
C ASP A 64 -6.46 5.48 -7.78
N LEU A 65 -7.42 4.57 -7.56
CA LEU A 65 -7.21 3.35 -6.77
C LEU A 65 -6.16 2.44 -7.42
N ILE A 66 -6.26 2.21 -8.73
CA ILE A 66 -5.32 1.39 -9.50
C ILE A 66 -3.92 1.99 -9.42
N ASN A 67 -3.80 3.31 -9.55
CA ASN A 67 -2.52 4.01 -9.49
C ASN A 67 -1.79 3.79 -8.16
N LEU A 68 -2.51 3.76 -7.03
CA LEU A 68 -1.89 3.47 -5.72
C LEU A 68 -1.41 2.02 -5.62
N TYR A 69 -2.18 1.05 -6.11
CA TYR A 69 -1.73 -0.35 -6.17
C TYR A 69 -0.52 -0.53 -7.09
N VAL A 70 -0.51 0.12 -8.26
CA VAL A 70 0.64 0.11 -9.17
C VAL A 70 1.86 0.78 -8.55
N LEU A 71 1.68 1.88 -7.82
CA LEU A 71 2.77 2.55 -7.12
C LEU A 71 3.42 1.60 -6.10
N ILE A 72 2.61 0.91 -5.28
CA ILE A 72 3.12 -0.07 -4.31
C ILE A 72 3.92 -1.15 -5.04
N TRP A 73 3.40 -1.69 -6.15
CA TRP A 73 4.14 -2.66 -6.97
C TRP A 73 5.48 -2.11 -7.47
N LEU A 74 5.47 -0.94 -8.11
CA LEU A 74 6.66 -0.31 -8.68
C LEU A 74 7.71 0.03 -7.62
N PHE A 75 7.28 0.34 -6.39
CA PHE A 75 8.18 0.56 -5.27
C PHE A 75 8.94 -0.72 -4.87
N TYR A 76 8.25 -1.86 -4.88
CA TYR A 76 8.77 -3.13 -4.39
C TYR A 76 9.36 -4.04 -5.46
N ARG A 77 9.00 -3.91 -6.74
CA ARG A 77 9.31 -4.90 -7.80
C ARG A 77 10.78 -5.29 -7.94
N ASP A 78 11.68 -4.36 -7.62
CA ASP A 78 13.13 -4.54 -7.75
C ASP A 78 13.81 -4.92 -6.43
N LYS A 79 13.04 -5.07 -5.35
CA LYS A 79 13.54 -5.51 -4.04
C LYS A 79 13.72 -7.03 -4.01
N LYS A 80 14.55 -7.49 -3.08
CA LYS A 80 14.89 -8.91 -2.92
C LYS A 80 13.61 -9.77 -2.83
N ASN A 81 13.60 -10.88 -3.59
CA ASN A 81 12.53 -11.88 -3.67
C ASN A 81 11.17 -11.45 -4.23
N VAL A 82 10.90 -10.15 -4.45
CA VAL A 82 9.56 -9.67 -4.82
C VAL A 82 9.07 -10.25 -6.16
N ARG A 83 9.94 -10.42 -7.15
CA ARG A 83 9.61 -11.09 -8.42
C ARG A 83 9.64 -12.63 -8.36
N LYS A 84 10.00 -13.22 -7.22
CA LYS A 84 10.15 -14.67 -7.04
C LYS A 84 9.07 -15.27 -6.16
N VAL A 85 8.51 -14.49 -5.24
CA VAL A 85 7.53 -14.94 -4.25
C VAL A 85 6.25 -14.16 -4.47
N GLN A 86 5.20 -14.85 -4.91
CA GLN A 86 3.87 -14.27 -5.07
C GLN A 86 3.18 -14.16 -3.70
N ILE A 87 2.41 -13.09 -3.51
CA ILE A 87 1.53 -12.96 -2.35
C ILE A 87 0.40 -13.98 -2.50
N THR A 88 0.25 -14.82 -1.48
CA THR A 88 -0.88 -15.75 -1.36
C THR A 88 -2.01 -15.13 -0.55
N GLU A 89 -3.24 -15.61 -0.76
CA GLU A 89 -4.39 -15.23 0.07
C GLU A 89 -4.11 -15.45 1.56
N GLN A 90 -3.50 -16.59 1.94
CA GLN A 90 -3.15 -16.87 3.33
C GLN A 90 -2.20 -15.82 3.93
N GLN A 91 -1.19 -15.38 3.16
CA GLN A 91 -0.28 -14.32 3.62
C GLN A 91 -1.02 -12.99 3.77
N TYR A 92 -1.86 -12.65 2.80
CA TYR A 92 -2.65 -11.43 2.85
C TYR A 92 -3.60 -11.43 4.04
N SER A 93 -4.44 -12.45 4.21
CA SER A 93 -5.39 -12.57 5.33
C SER A 93 -4.70 -12.57 6.70
N LYS A 94 -3.51 -13.15 6.79
CA LYS A 94 -2.67 -13.09 8.01
C LYS A 94 -2.27 -11.65 8.34
N GLN A 95 -1.81 -10.88 7.35
CA GLN A 95 -1.40 -9.49 7.56
C GLN A 95 -2.60 -8.57 7.82
N GLU A 96 -3.71 -8.81 7.12
CA GLU A 96 -4.97 -8.08 7.32
C GLU A 96 -5.52 -8.31 8.74
N SER A 97 -5.55 -9.56 9.20
CA SER A 97 -5.99 -9.90 10.56
C SER A 97 -5.15 -9.19 11.62
N ARG A 98 -3.82 -9.13 11.44
CA ARG A 98 -2.92 -8.41 12.34
C ARG A 98 -3.22 -6.91 12.36
N PHE A 99 -3.48 -6.32 11.20
CA PHE A 99 -3.85 -4.92 11.09
C PHE A 99 -5.18 -4.63 11.80
N VAL A 100 -6.20 -5.46 11.58
CA VAL A 100 -7.50 -5.34 12.26
C VAL A 100 -7.39 -5.54 13.78
N GLU A 101 -6.60 -6.52 14.24
CA GLU A 101 -6.34 -6.72 15.66
C GLU A 101 -5.64 -5.53 16.31
N MET A 102 -4.69 -4.92 15.60
CA MET A 102 -4.04 -3.70 16.04
C MET A 102 -5.06 -2.56 16.21
N LEU A 103 -5.93 -2.33 15.22
CA LEU A 103 -6.98 -1.31 15.29
C LEU A 103 -7.95 -1.55 16.46
N LYS A 104 -8.40 -2.80 16.66
CA LYS A 104 -9.25 -3.17 17.80
C LYS A 104 -8.59 -2.85 19.15
N LYS A 105 -7.28 -3.06 19.26
CA LYS A 105 -6.53 -2.69 20.49
C LYS A 105 -6.50 -1.18 20.69
N TYR A 106 -6.41 -0.36 19.64
CA TYR A 106 -6.48 1.11 19.78
C TYR A 106 -7.80 1.63 20.33
N GLU A 107 -8.90 0.94 20.00
CA GLU A 107 -10.23 1.30 20.49
C GLU A 107 -10.44 0.96 21.97
N THR A 108 -9.57 0.13 22.56
CA THR A 108 -9.63 -0.16 24.00
C THR A 108 -9.17 1.03 24.86
N ASN A 109 -9.62 1.05 26.12
CA ASN A 109 -9.24 2.04 27.12
C ASN A 109 -7.82 1.77 27.68
N ILE A 110 -6.81 1.75 26.81
CA ILE A 110 -5.39 1.76 27.19
C ILE A 110 -4.88 3.20 27.33
N SER A 111 -3.79 3.37 28.09
CA SER A 111 -3.19 4.68 28.32
C SER A 111 -2.66 5.32 27.03
N THR A 112 -2.60 6.65 26.98
CA THR A 112 -2.02 7.38 25.84
C THR A 112 -0.58 6.95 25.56
N ALA A 113 0.21 6.69 26.60
CA ALA A 113 1.58 6.21 26.44
C ALA A 113 1.63 4.82 25.77
N ALA A 114 0.71 3.92 26.11
CA ALA A 114 0.59 2.61 25.47
C ALA A 114 0.16 2.75 24.01
N LYS A 115 -0.78 3.65 23.70
CA LYS A 115 -1.19 3.97 22.32
C LYS A 115 0.00 4.48 21.50
N ASN A 116 0.72 5.47 22.00
CA ASN A 116 1.88 6.04 21.31
C ASN A 116 2.96 4.98 21.04
N LYS A 117 3.26 4.13 22.03
CA LYS A 117 4.21 3.04 21.84
C LYS A 117 3.76 2.06 20.75
N MET A 118 2.48 1.70 20.72
CA MET A 118 1.96 0.85 19.65
C MET A 118 2.07 1.51 18.27
N ILE A 119 1.91 2.84 18.17
CA ILE A 119 2.02 3.57 16.91
C ILE A 119 3.48 3.50 16.47
N ASP A 120 4.40 3.80 17.38
CA ASP A 120 5.83 3.77 17.11
C ASP A 120 6.28 2.36 16.70
N ASP A 121 5.85 1.32 17.41
CA ASP A 121 6.18 -0.07 17.09
C ASP A 121 5.66 -0.48 15.69
N ASP A 122 4.43 -0.09 15.33
CA ASP A 122 3.87 -0.37 14.00
C ASP A 122 4.60 0.42 12.90
N LEU A 123 4.83 1.72 13.10
CA LEU A 123 5.59 2.57 12.17
C LEU A 123 7.01 2.05 11.95
N ASN A 124 7.66 1.57 13.00
CA ASN A 124 9.01 0.99 12.94
C ASN A 124 9.04 -0.40 12.30
N SER A 125 7.90 -1.07 12.16
CA SER A 125 7.84 -2.39 11.53
C SER A 125 7.74 -2.34 10.00
N PHE A 126 7.49 -1.16 9.41
CA PHE A 126 7.48 -0.99 7.96
C PHE A 126 8.89 -0.95 7.38
N TYR A 127 9.10 -1.61 6.23
CA TYR A 127 10.34 -1.46 5.49
C TYR A 127 10.57 -0.01 5.04
N SER A 128 9.51 0.64 4.55
CA SER A 128 9.52 2.05 4.15
C SER A 128 8.45 2.87 4.87
N LYS A 129 8.89 3.63 5.87
CA LYS A 129 8.06 4.65 6.55
C LYS A 129 7.59 5.74 5.59
N SER A 130 8.42 6.08 4.61
CA SER A 130 8.10 7.08 3.59
C SER A 130 6.96 6.62 2.68
N LEU A 131 6.93 5.35 2.28
CA LEU A 131 5.82 4.80 1.49
C LEU A 131 4.52 4.80 2.31
N TYR A 132 4.58 4.34 3.57
CA TYR A 132 3.45 4.38 4.48
C TYR A 132 2.90 5.82 4.64
N ALA A 133 3.78 6.77 4.96
CA ALA A 133 3.40 8.17 5.15
C ALA A 133 2.79 8.79 3.89
N MET A 134 3.34 8.47 2.72
CA MET A 134 2.80 8.93 1.44
C MET A 134 1.40 8.37 1.20
N LEU A 135 1.16 7.07 1.44
CA LEU A 135 -0.19 6.51 1.31
C LEU A 135 -1.18 7.13 2.29
N VAL A 136 -0.77 7.40 3.54
CA VAL A 136 -1.63 8.12 4.50
C VAL A 136 -1.96 9.52 3.98
N SER A 137 -0.99 10.24 3.42
CA SER A 137 -1.20 11.56 2.81
C SER A 137 -2.13 11.47 1.60
N GLU A 138 -1.92 10.52 0.68
CA GLU A 138 -2.83 10.27 -0.45
C GLU A 138 -4.24 9.94 0.02
N CYS A 139 -4.40 9.02 0.97
CA CYS A 139 -5.70 8.66 1.50
C CYS A 139 -6.41 9.82 2.22
N ARG A 140 -5.66 10.80 2.73
CA ARG A 140 -6.19 12.00 3.40
C ARG A 140 -6.48 13.15 2.44
N GLU A 141 -5.63 13.37 1.46
CA GLU A 141 -5.66 14.52 0.55
C GLU A 141 -6.39 14.20 -0.74
N ASN A 142 -6.30 12.96 -1.20
CA ASN A 142 -6.93 12.47 -2.40
C ASN A 142 -8.39 12.13 -2.12
N LYS A 143 -9.25 12.49 -3.07
CA LYS A 143 -10.70 12.46 -2.89
C LYS A 143 -11.28 11.04 -2.84
N ILE A 144 -10.53 10.01 -3.28
CA ILE A 144 -11.03 8.64 -3.40
C ILE A 144 -11.67 8.16 -2.10
N LEU A 145 -10.93 8.15 -0.98
CA LEU A 145 -11.47 7.62 0.27
C LEU A 145 -12.57 8.50 0.86
N HIS A 146 -12.56 9.81 0.54
CA HIS A 146 -13.62 10.74 0.97
C HIS A 146 -14.89 10.64 0.12
N ARG A 147 -14.77 10.16 -1.13
CA ARG A 147 -15.89 9.90 -2.05
C ARG A 147 -16.51 8.53 -1.78
N LEU A 148 -15.70 7.57 -1.35
CA LEU A 148 -16.18 6.27 -0.87
C LEU A 148 -16.90 6.42 0.47
N ASN A 149 -17.86 5.52 0.71
CA ASN A 149 -18.43 5.38 2.04
C ASN A 149 -17.33 4.90 3.03
N ARG A 150 -17.57 5.09 4.33
CA ARG A 150 -16.59 4.78 5.38
C ARG A 150 -16.12 3.32 5.35
N GLU A 151 -16.98 2.38 4.99
CA GLU A 151 -16.66 0.96 4.94
C GLU A 151 -15.76 0.64 3.75
N SER A 152 -16.17 1.01 2.53
CA SER A 152 -15.39 0.80 1.31
C SER A 152 -14.04 1.54 1.38
N GLY A 153 -14.04 2.79 1.87
CA GLY A 153 -12.80 3.56 2.03
C GLY A 153 -11.86 2.94 3.07
N GLY A 154 -12.41 2.43 4.18
CA GLY A 154 -11.66 1.69 5.19
C GLY A 154 -11.06 0.39 4.65
N ALA A 155 -11.83 -0.36 3.85
CA ALA A 155 -11.38 -1.61 3.23
C ALA A 155 -10.26 -1.38 2.21
N VAL A 156 -10.37 -0.34 1.38
CA VAL A 156 -9.32 0.05 0.42
C VAL A 156 -8.04 0.48 1.14
N TYR A 157 -8.15 1.32 2.18
CA TYR A 157 -7.00 1.73 2.99
C TYR A 157 -6.32 0.53 3.66
N ALA A 158 -7.10 -0.34 4.30
CA ALA A 158 -6.60 -1.57 4.90
C ALA A 158 -5.89 -2.46 3.87
N GLY A 159 -6.39 -2.50 2.63
CA GLY A 159 -5.77 -3.25 1.55
C GLY A 159 -4.40 -2.73 1.16
N TYR A 160 -4.21 -1.41 1.03
CA TYR A 160 -2.91 -0.82 0.76
C TYR A 160 -1.89 -1.16 1.86
N ILE A 161 -2.29 -1.00 3.12
CA ILE A 161 -1.41 -1.28 4.26
C ILE A 161 -1.05 -2.77 4.34
N THR A 162 -2.03 -3.64 4.14
CA THR A 162 -1.84 -5.10 4.14
C THR A 162 -0.87 -5.52 3.04
N LEU A 163 -1.01 -4.94 1.85
CA LEU A 163 -0.13 -5.25 0.72
C LEU A 163 1.32 -4.86 1.01
N ILE A 164 1.55 -3.70 1.63
CA ILE A 164 2.90 -3.31 2.08
C ILE A 164 3.45 -4.34 3.06
N LYS A 165 2.70 -4.71 4.09
CA LYS A 165 3.18 -5.69 5.10
C LYS A 165 3.49 -7.05 4.47
N CYS A 166 2.76 -7.45 3.42
CA CYS A 166 3.08 -8.66 2.67
C CYS A 166 4.43 -8.54 1.94
N PHE A 167 4.70 -7.41 1.29
CA PHE A 167 6.00 -7.17 0.66
C PHE A 167 7.15 -7.09 1.66
N ASP A 168 6.94 -6.45 2.81
CA ASP A 168 7.92 -6.39 3.89
C ASP A 168 8.32 -7.81 4.36
N GLU A 169 7.33 -8.71 4.51
CA GLU A 169 7.57 -10.13 4.84
C GLU A 169 8.31 -10.89 3.73
N ILE A 170 8.11 -10.54 2.45
CA ILE A 170 8.81 -11.15 1.31
C ILE A 170 10.29 -10.70 1.26
N ILE A 171 10.55 -9.43 1.51
CA ILE A 171 11.90 -8.84 1.48
C ILE A 171 12.75 -9.34 2.65
N ALA A 172 12.13 -9.59 3.80
CA ALA A 172 12.81 -10.08 5.00
C ALA A 172 13.31 -11.54 4.89
N LYS A 173 12.86 -12.31 3.88
CA LYS A 173 13.33 -13.68 3.60
C LYS A 173 14.66 -13.68 2.84
#